data_AF-I1CD62-F1
#
_entry.id   AF-I1CD62-F1
#
_cell.length_a   1.000
_cell.length_b   1.000
_cell.length_c   1.000
_cell.angle_alpha   90.00
_cell.angle_beta   90.00
_cell.angle_gamma   90.00
#
_symmetry.space_group_name_H-M   'P 1'
#
loop_
_entity.id
_entity.type
_entity.pdbx_description
1 polymer ?
#
loop_
_entity_poly.entity_id
_entity_poly.type
_entity_poly.pdbx_seq_one_letter_code
_entity_poly.pdbx_strand_id
1 'polypeptide(L)'
;MHIPILERMLRIRRSLGTVCCKRDYTPEDIRPLQDEIQEIDNARVGGKFIGPDGSIPKGQEILNSLLEKLHYWSHDIVLACSDDFSPALQDVRERLLKIKNHLERLELTHKWTLRQTDLFTYQHQLHDIVQLKYNYKDQEGHINPKLMGKFVDNKGVAPEGQIVLEFLLHKCYRMIFVLLSESVPVSEALTPVYNQLTSVRQCLLAVKNINAPCSIEELYPYAFCLQKYKCSC
;
A
#
# COMPACT_ATOMS: atom_id res chain seq x y z
N MET A 1 3.29 -18.40 29.47
CA MET A 1 2.79 -18.05 28.13
C MET A 1 2.15 -16.65 28.19
N HIS A 2 2.89 -15.57 27.86
CA HIS A 2 2.37 -14.18 27.81
C HIS A 2 2.09 -13.69 26.38
N ILE A 3 1.85 -14.65 25.48
CA ILE A 3 1.64 -14.46 24.04
C ILE A 3 0.37 -13.62 23.68
N PRO A 4 -0.73 -13.54 24.48
CA PRO A 4 -1.95 -12.87 23.99
C PRO A 4 -1.85 -11.33 23.87
N ILE A 5 -1.10 -10.65 24.76
CA ILE A 5 -1.01 -9.18 24.73
C ILE A 5 -0.24 -8.69 23.50
N LEU A 6 0.88 -9.35 23.19
CA LEU A 6 1.68 -9.03 22.02
C LEU A 6 0.89 -9.23 20.73
N GLU A 7 0.19 -10.36 20.59
CA GLU A 7 -0.65 -10.62 19.41
C GLU A 7 -1.77 -9.58 19.25
N ARG A 8 -2.38 -9.15 20.36
CA ARG A 8 -3.37 -8.08 20.38
C ARG A 8 -2.79 -6.75 19.90
N MET A 9 -1.63 -6.34 20.44
CA MET A 9 -0.91 -5.14 19.98
C MET A 9 -0.53 -5.20 18.49
N LEU A 10 -0.06 -6.35 18.02
CA LEU A 10 0.29 -6.56 16.62
C LEU A 10 -0.95 -6.54 15.71
N ARG A 11 -2.10 -7.04 16.19
CA ARG A 11 -3.40 -6.92 15.50
C ARG A 11 -3.84 -5.47 15.40
N ILE A 12 -3.74 -4.69 16.48
CA ILE A 12 -4.05 -3.25 16.47
C ILE A 12 -3.16 -2.54 15.45
N ARG A 13 -1.85 -2.78 15.46
CA ARG A 13 -0.91 -2.22 14.48
C ARG A 13 -1.33 -2.51 13.03
N ARG A 14 -1.69 -3.76 12.72
CA ARG A 14 -2.16 -4.14 11.37
C ARG A 14 -3.47 -3.43 11.01
N SER A 15 -4.36 -3.28 11.98
CA SER A 15 -5.66 -2.63 11.80
C SER A 15 -5.47 -1.13 11.52
N LEU A 16 -4.63 -0.44 12.30
CA LEU A 16 -4.25 0.96 12.06
C LEU A 16 -3.68 1.16 10.64
N GLY A 17 -2.73 0.31 10.24
CA GLY A 17 -2.17 0.36 8.89
C GLY A 17 -3.21 0.11 7.79
N THR A 18 -4.23 -0.70 8.07
CA THR A 18 -5.33 -0.96 7.13
C THR A 18 -6.25 0.26 7.00
N VAL A 19 -6.58 0.94 8.10
CA VAL A 19 -7.38 2.18 8.09
C VAL A 19 -6.67 3.27 7.29
N CYS A 20 -5.36 3.48 7.52
CA CYS A 20 -4.55 4.46 6.78
C CYS A 20 -4.55 4.25 5.26
N CYS A 21 -4.77 3.01 4.83
CA CYS A 21 -4.75 2.60 3.42
C CYS A 21 -6.11 2.75 2.72
N LYS A 22 -7.16 3.12 3.45
CA LYS A 22 -8.47 3.46 2.85
C LYS A 22 -8.38 4.82 2.16
N ARG A 23 -9.21 5.03 1.13
CA ARG A 23 -9.30 6.34 0.44
C ARG A 23 -9.79 7.39 1.42
N ASP A 24 -10.92 7.09 2.06
CA ASP A 24 -11.55 7.91 3.09
C ASP A 24 -11.67 7.09 4.37
N TYR A 25 -11.36 7.72 5.49
CA TYR A 25 -11.58 7.19 6.83
C TYR A 25 -11.84 8.35 7.78
N THR A 26 -12.58 8.07 8.84
CA THR A 26 -13.02 9.05 9.84
C THR A 26 -12.34 8.76 11.17
N PRO A 27 -12.29 9.74 12.09
CA PRO A 27 -11.80 9.48 13.45
C PRO A 27 -12.58 8.37 14.16
N GLU A 28 -13.86 8.17 13.81
CA GLU A 28 -14.70 7.10 14.35
C GLU A 28 -14.19 5.70 13.98
N ASP A 29 -13.52 5.53 12.83
CA ASP A 29 -12.90 4.26 12.45
C ASP A 29 -11.73 3.87 13.37
N ILE A 30 -11.16 4.84 14.10
CA ILE A 30 -9.94 4.69 14.91
C ILE A 30 -10.25 4.59 16.40
N ARG A 31 -11.34 5.22 16.87
CA ARG A 31 -11.81 5.14 18.26
C ARG A 31 -11.83 3.72 18.86
N PRO A 32 -12.41 2.69 18.21
CA PRO A 32 -12.41 1.35 18.79
C PRO A 32 -11.00 0.79 18.99
N LEU A 33 -10.03 1.20 18.15
CA LEU A 33 -8.63 0.81 18.32
C LEU A 33 -7.98 1.58 19.46
N GLN A 34 -8.33 2.86 19.67
CA GLN A 34 -7.87 3.64 20.82
C GLN A 34 -8.38 3.08 22.14
N ASP A 35 -9.65 2.68 22.18
CA ASP A 35 -10.24 2.02 23.35
C ASP A 35 -9.51 0.71 23.66
N GLU A 36 -9.23 -0.11 22.63
CA GLU A 36 -8.47 -1.35 22.79
C GLU A 36 -7.04 -1.11 23.31
N ILE A 37 -6.38 -0.04 22.85
CA ILE A 37 -5.08 0.37 23.35
C ILE A 37 -5.18 0.80 24.82
N GLN A 38 -6.20 1.59 25.18
CA GLN A 38 -6.42 2.05 26.55
C GLN A 38 -6.74 0.90 27.50
N GLU A 39 -7.50 -0.10 27.07
CA GLU A 39 -7.74 -1.32 27.85
C GLU A 39 -6.43 -2.08 28.14
N ILE A 40 -5.55 -2.18 27.16
CA ILE A 40 -4.23 -2.81 27.33
C ILE A 40 -3.36 -1.99 28.28
N ASP A 41 -3.45 -0.66 28.21
CA ASP A 41 -2.73 0.23 29.11
C ASP A 41 -3.22 0.09 30.56
N ASN A 42 -4.54 0.07 30.77
CA ASN A 42 -5.18 -0.09 32.08
C ASN A 42 -4.86 -1.44 32.74
N ALA A 43 -4.47 -2.46 31.96
CA ALA A 43 -4.00 -3.73 32.50
C ALA A 43 -2.60 -3.65 33.14
N ARG A 44 -1.88 -2.53 32.96
CA ARG A 44 -0.57 -2.29 33.58
C ARG A 44 -0.74 -1.79 35.01
N VAL A 45 0.11 -2.28 35.90
CA VAL A 45 0.19 -1.80 37.29
C VAL A 45 1.54 -1.11 37.47
N GLY A 46 1.51 0.19 37.81
CA GLY A 46 2.74 0.99 37.96
C GLY A 46 3.56 1.09 36.67
N GLY A 47 2.91 1.14 35.51
CA GLY A 47 3.57 1.17 34.19
C GLY A 47 4.19 -0.16 33.76
N LYS A 48 3.90 -1.25 34.50
CA LYS A 48 4.44 -2.58 34.22
C LYS A 48 3.35 -3.62 33.99
N PHE A 49 3.61 -4.54 33.06
CA PHE A 49 2.78 -5.73 32.88
C PHE A 49 3.17 -6.76 33.93
N ILE A 50 2.21 -7.29 34.66
CA ILE A 50 2.46 -8.26 35.73
C ILE A 50 2.00 -9.64 35.26
N GLY A 51 2.85 -10.64 35.46
CA GLY A 51 2.49 -12.03 35.18
C GLY A 51 1.52 -12.63 36.19
N PRO A 52 0.91 -13.79 35.89
CA PRO A 52 0.00 -14.46 36.82
C PRO A 52 0.64 -14.76 38.18
N ASP A 53 1.97 -14.91 38.20
CA ASP A 53 2.76 -15.20 39.40
C ASP A 53 3.26 -13.91 40.11
N GLY A 54 2.78 -12.72 39.73
CA GLY A 54 3.24 -11.45 40.28
C GLY A 54 4.62 -10.98 39.77
N SER A 55 5.26 -11.77 38.91
CA SER A 55 6.58 -11.46 38.34
C SER A 55 6.49 -10.50 37.15
N ILE A 56 7.57 -9.73 36.93
CA ILE A 56 7.74 -8.85 35.76
C ILE A 56 8.22 -9.72 34.58
N PRO A 57 7.45 -9.85 33.49
CA PRO A 57 7.85 -10.66 32.34
C PRO A 57 9.12 -10.13 31.67
N LYS A 58 9.97 -11.04 31.18
CA LYS A 58 11.14 -10.68 30.37
C LYS A 58 10.69 -10.04 29.05
N GLY A 59 11.39 -8.98 28.60
CA GLY A 59 11.09 -8.29 27.35
C GLY A 59 9.97 -7.25 27.43
N GLN A 60 9.55 -6.87 28.64
CA GLN A 60 8.47 -5.91 28.85
C GLN A 60 8.75 -4.51 28.26
N GLU A 61 10.02 -4.10 28.18
CA GLU A 61 10.41 -2.84 27.53
C GLU A 61 9.96 -2.78 26.07
N ILE A 62 10.00 -3.92 25.37
CA ILE A 62 9.54 -4.03 23.97
C ILE A 62 8.03 -3.80 23.90
N LEU A 63 7.27 -4.35 24.85
CA LEU A 63 5.81 -4.16 24.93
C LEU A 63 5.45 -2.72 25.27
N ASN A 64 6.15 -2.10 26.22
CA ASN A 64 5.95 -0.70 26.57
C ASN A 64 6.27 0.21 25.39
N SER A 65 7.40 -0.01 24.71
CA SER A 65 7.75 0.75 23.50
C SER A 65 6.73 0.55 22.37
N LEU A 66 6.20 -0.67 22.21
CA LEU A 66 5.15 -0.93 21.22
C LEU A 66 3.85 -0.22 21.60
N LEU A 67 3.47 -0.22 22.87
CA LEU A 67 2.27 0.46 23.35
C LEU A 67 2.36 1.98 23.15
N GLU A 68 3.48 2.59 23.52
CA GLU A 68 3.76 4.01 23.27
C GLU A 68 3.66 4.35 21.78
N LYS A 69 4.22 3.50 20.91
CA LYS A 69 4.08 3.64 19.46
C LYS A 69 2.63 3.52 18.99
N LEU A 70 1.84 2.61 19.55
CA LEU A 70 0.43 2.46 19.21
C LEU A 70 -0.39 3.69 19.61
N HIS A 71 -0.15 4.27 20.79
CA HIS A 71 -0.76 5.54 21.19
C HIS A 71 -0.36 6.66 20.23
N TYR A 72 0.94 6.80 19.96
CA TYR A 72 1.44 7.82 19.04
C TYR A 72 0.85 7.67 17.64
N TRP A 73 0.87 6.46 17.07
CA TRP A 73 0.30 6.20 15.75
C TRP A 73 -1.20 6.47 15.70
N SER A 74 -1.98 5.98 16.68
CA SER A 74 -3.43 6.19 16.66
C SER A 74 -3.80 7.67 16.75
N HIS A 75 -3.09 8.45 17.57
CA HIS A 75 -3.29 9.89 17.67
C HIS A 75 -2.90 10.61 16.38
N ASP A 76 -1.71 10.33 15.84
CA ASP A 76 -1.19 10.96 14.61
C ASP A 76 -2.11 10.67 13.41
N ILE A 77 -2.68 9.45 13.31
CA ILE A 77 -3.64 9.09 12.26
C ILE A 77 -4.94 9.90 12.39
N VAL A 78 -5.43 10.14 13.61
CA VAL A 78 -6.62 10.98 13.83
C VAL A 78 -6.36 12.43 13.42
N LEU A 79 -5.17 12.96 13.67
CA LEU A 79 -4.78 14.30 13.24
C LEU A 79 -4.72 14.42 11.70
N ALA A 80 -4.41 13.34 10.99
CA ALA A 80 -4.47 13.34 9.52
C ALA A 80 -5.92 13.36 8.96
N CYS A 81 -6.94 13.26 9.82
CA CYS A 81 -8.34 13.51 9.49
C CYS A 81 -8.80 14.93 9.80
N SER A 82 -8.02 15.73 10.54
CA SER A 82 -8.44 17.09 10.91
C SER A 82 -8.20 18.08 9.77
N ASP A 83 -8.93 19.20 9.82
CA ASP A 83 -8.81 20.28 8.82
C ASP A 83 -7.44 20.98 8.88
N ASP A 84 -6.69 20.81 9.98
CA ASP A 84 -5.35 21.36 10.18
C ASP A 84 -4.24 20.55 9.49
N PHE A 85 -4.59 19.47 8.79
CA PHE A 85 -3.61 18.63 8.11
C PHE A 85 -2.91 19.41 6.98
N SER A 86 -1.57 19.36 6.98
CA SER A 86 -0.77 20.14 6.04
C SER A 86 -1.12 19.80 4.58
N PRO A 87 -1.40 20.81 3.72
CA PRO A 87 -1.77 20.58 2.33
C PRO A 87 -0.65 19.89 1.54
N ALA A 88 0.61 20.19 1.85
CA ALA A 88 1.76 19.53 1.22
C ALA A 88 1.80 18.02 1.52
N LEU A 89 1.44 17.62 2.75
CA LEU A 89 1.34 16.20 3.10
C LEU A 89 0.13 15.55 2.43
N GLN A 90 -0.97 16.30 2.25
CA GLN A 90 -2.15 15.82 1.55
C GLN A 90 -1.84 15.50 0.08
N ASP A 91 -1.08 16.34 -0.61
CA ASP A 91 -0.63 16.08 -1.98
C ASP A 91 0.19 14.78 -2.08
N VAL A 92 1.09 14.56 -1.11
CA VAL A 92 1.88 13.31 -1.02
C VAL A 92 0.98 12.11 -0.73
N ARG A 93 0.01 12.24 0.19
CA ARG A 93 -0.98 11.20 0.50
C ARG A 93 -1.76 10.81 -0.75
N GLU A 94 -2.27 11.78 -1.50
CA GLU A 94 -3.01 11.54 -2.73
C GLU A 94 -2.15 10.85 -3.79
N ARG A 95 -0.90 11.27 -3.96
CA ARG A 95 0.06 10.61 -4.85
C ARG A 95 0.30 9.15 -4.45
N LEU A 96 0.49 8.88 -3.16
CA LEU A 96 0.65 7.52 -2.64
C LEU A 96 -0.62 6.67 -2.84
N LEU A 97 -1.80 7.24 -2.61
CA LEU A 97 -3.08 6.55 -2.86
C LEU A 97 -3.26 6.23 -4.35
N LYS A 98 -2.88 7.13 -5.26
CA LYS A 98 -2.89 6.87 -6.72
C LYS A 98 -1.98 5.70 -7.06
N ILE A 99 -0.74 5.68 -6.55
CA ILE A 99 0.20 4.56 -6.75
C ILE A 99 -0.37 3.25 -6.20
N LYS A 100 -0.89 3.27 -4.96
CA LYS A 100 -1.54 2.10 -4.34
C LYS A 100 -2.67 1.56 -5.21
N ASN A 101 -3.62 2.40 -5.63
CA ASN A 101 -4.75 1.98 -6.47
C ASN A 101 -4.28 1.36 -7.80
N HIS A 102 -3.21 1.90 -8.40
CA HIS A 102 -2.61 1.31 -9.60
C HIS A 102 -1.99 -0.06 -9.32
N LEU A 103 -1.24 -0.21 -8.23
CA LEU A 103 -0.68 -1.51 -7.82
C LEU A 103 -1.78 -2.54 -7.51
N GLU A 104 -2.87 -2.13 -6.84
CA GLU A 104 -4.00 -3.01 -6.52
C GLU A 104 -4.70 -3.48 -7.81
N ARG A 105 -4.85 -2.59 -8.80
CA ARG A 105 -5.37 -2.96 -10.11
C ARG A 105 -4.45 -3.95 -10.82
N LEU A 106 -3.13 -3.74 -10.77
CA LEU A 106 -2.16 -4.65 -11.39
C LEU A 106 -2.20 -6.04 -10.75
N GLU A 107 -2.30 -6.11 -9.42
CA GLU A 107 -2.45 -7.36 -8.66
C GLU A 107 -3.68 -8.16 -9.10
N LEU A 108 -4.80 -7.48 -9.40
CA LEU A 108 -6.04 -8.13 -9.82
C LEU A 108 -6.08 -8.52 -11.30
N THR A 109 -5.58 -7.67 -12.19
CA THR A 109 -5.84 -7.78 -13.65
C THR A 109 -4.64 -8.28 -14.45
N HIS A 110 -3.42 -7.98 -14.01
CA HIS A 110 -2.20 -8.15 -14.79
C HIS A 110 -1.16 -9.03 -14.09
N LYS A 111 -1.55 -9.75 -13.04
CA LYS A 111 -0.64 -10.58 -12.22
C LYS A 111 0.28 -11.48 -13.04
N TRP A 112 -0.22 -12.00 -14.17
CA TRP A 112 0.49 -12.95 -15.04
C TRP A 112 1.17 -12.31 -16.26
N THR A 113 0.94 -11.02 -16.53
CA THR A 113 1.54 -10.28 -17.66
C THR A 113 2.53 -9.22 -17.22
N LEU A 114 2.75 -9.09 -15.90
CA LEU A 114 3.54 -8.02 -15.30
C LEU A 114 5.03 -8.19 -15.60
N ARG A 115 5.66 -7.16 -16.15
CA ARG A 115 7.12 -7.13 -16.35
C ARG A 115 7.79 -6.43 -15.18
N GLN A 116 9.04 -6.79 -14.90
CA GLN A 116 9.85 -6.13 -13.87
C GLN A 116 10.02 -4.62 -14.15
N THR A 117 10.09 -4.23 -15.43
CA THR A 117 10.18 -2.83 -15.88
C THR A 117 8.96 -1.99 -15.53
N ASP A 118 7.78 -2.59 -15.54
CA ASP A 118 6.53 -1.90 -15.21
C ASP A 118 6.51 -1.52 -13.73
N LEU A 119 7.16 -2.32 -12.89
CA LEU A 119 7.30 -2.06 -11.45
C LEU A 119 8.42 -1.07 -11.13
N PHE A 120 9.50 -0.99 -11.93
CA PHE A 120 10.57 -0.01 -11.71
C PHE A 120 10.07 1.43 -11.72
N THR A 121 9.09 1.75 -12.57
CA THR A 121 8.48 3.08 -12.62
C THR A 121 7.85 3.47 -11.28
N TYR A 122 7.15 2.53 -10.63
CA TYR A 122 6.57 2.77 -9.30
C TYR A 122 7.63 2.81 -8.20
N GLN A 123 8.68 1.99 -8.30
CA GLN A 123 9.81 2.04 -7.35
C GLN A 123 10.50 3.40 -7.38
N HIS A 124 10.74 3.96 -8.57
CA HIS A 124 11.30 5.30 -8.72
C HIS A 124 10.37 6.37 -8.13
N GLN A 125 9.07 6.33 -8.44
CA GLN A 125 8.13 7.30 -7.87
C GLN A 125 8.07 7.25 -6.34
N LEU A 126 8.13 6.06 -5.73
CA LEU A 126 8.21 5.92 -4.28
C LEU A 126 9.55 6.41 -3.73
N HIS A 127 10.65 6.14 -4.44
CA HIS A 127 11.96 6.66 -4.08
C HIS A 127 11.98 8.19 -4.09
N ASP A 128 11.41 8.83 -5.10
CA ASP A 128 11.31 10.29 -5.17
C ASP A 128 10.54 10.85 -3.96
N ILE A 129 9.44 10.20 -3.57
CA ILE A 129 8.67 10.58 -2.36
C ILE A 129 9.52 10.42 -1.09
N VAL A 130 10.35 9.39 -1.01
CA VAL A 130 11.27 9.20 0.11
C VAL A 130 12.37 10.26 0.12
N GLN A 131 12.86 10.70 -1.04
CA GLN A 131 13.86 11.78 -1.14
C GLN A 131 13.33 13.14 -0.69
N LEU A 132 12.00 13.34 -0.67
CA LEU A 132 11.39 14.53 -0.08
C LEU A 132 11.51 14.58 1.44
N LYS A 133 11.82 13.45 2.10
CA LYS A 133 12.05 13.43 3.55
C LYS A 133 13.33 14.17 3.89
N TYR A 134 13.35 14.85 5.02
CA TYR A 134 14.50 15.60 5.49
C TYR A 134 15.71 14.67 5.64
N ASN A 135 16.73 14.92 4.80
CA ASN A 135 18.02 14.24 4.79
C ASN A 135 19.20 15.22 4.98
N TYR A 136 18.90 16.48 5.30
CA TYR A 136 19.90 17.54 5.36
C TYR A 136 20.85 17.33 6.55
N LYS A 137 22.14 17.48 6.25
CA LYS A 137 23.23 17.55 7.22
C LYS A 137 23.62 19.03 7.32
N ASP A 138 23.69 19.56 8.54
CA ASP A 138 24.16 20.93 8.75
C ASP A 138 25.59 21.11 8.23
N GLN A 139 26.06 22.36 8.07
CA GLN A 139 27.41 22.69 7.60
C GLN A 139 28.52 22.05 8.44
N GLU A 140 28.21 21.64 9.68
CA GLU A 140 29.09 20.96 10.64
C GLU A 140 28.90 19.42 10.65
N GLY A 141 28.08 18.88 9.75
CA GLY A 141 27.78 17.44 9.66
C GLY A 141 26.80 16.92 10.72
N HIS A 142 26.23 17.80 11.55
CA HIS A 142 25.22 17.45 12.53
C HIS A 142 23.88 17.16 11.84
N ILE A 143 23.27 16.03 12.21
CA ILE A 143 21.95 15.61 11.73
C ILE A 143 20.98 15.88 12.87
N ASN A 144 19.90 16.61 12.61
CA ASN A 144 18.81 16.73 13.58
C ASN A 144 18.06 15.38 13.69
N PRO A 145 18.26 14.58 14.76
CA PRO A 145 17.70 13.22 14.82
C PRO A 145 16.17 13.22 14.90
N LYS A 146 15.56 14.35 15.29
CA LYS A 146 14.10 14.52 15.39
C LYS A 146 13.43 14.78 14.04
N LEU A 147 14.17 15.33 13.07
CA LEU A 147 13.66 15.66 11.73
C LEU A 147 14.08 14.61 10.69
N MET A 148 15.13 13.83 10.97
CA MET A 148 15.60 12.78 10.08
C MET A 148 14.46 11.83 9.66
N GLY A 149 14.20 11.73 8.36
CA GLY A 149 13.18 10.83 7.82
C GLY A 149 11.72 11.32 7.95
N LYS A 150 11.51 12.55 8.45
CA LYS A 150 10.21 13.24 8.46
C LYS A 150 10.09 14.17 7.26
N PHE A 151 8.86 14.41 6.82
CA PHE A 151 8.55 15.47 5.87
C PHE A 151 8.59 16.80 6.62
N VAL A 152 9.32 17.78 6.09
CA VAL A 152 9.39 19.13 6.67
C VAL A 152 8.63 20.09 5.78
N ASP A 153 7.91 21.01 6.39
CA ASP A 153 7.30 22.13 5.68
C ASP A 153 8.37 23.20 5.37
N ASN A 154 8.01 24.20 4.56
CA ASN A 154 8.88 25.32 4.17
C ASN A 154 9.49 26.10 5.36
N LYS A 155 8.96 25.89 6.57
CA LYS A 155 9.43 26.48 7.83
C LYS A 155 10.40 25.59 8.62
N GLY A 156 10.78 24.42 8.11
CA GLY A 156 11.66 23.47 8.80
C GLY A 156 11.01 22.72 9.97
N VAL A 157 9.68 22.82 10.11
CA VAL A 157 8.90 22.10 11.13
C VAL A 157 8.36 20.81 10.51
N ALA A 158 8.37 19.71 11.26
CA ALA A 158 7.72 18.47 10.88
C ALA A 158 6.23 18.55 11.25
N PRO A 159 5.29 18.72 10.29
CA PRO A 159 3.86 18.67 10.55
C PRO A 159 3.43 17.34 11.21
N GLU A 160 2.35 17.38 11.99
CA GLU A 160 1.73 16.19 12.56
C GLU A 160 0.93 15.41 11.49
N GLY A 161 0.63 14.13 11.73
CA GLY A 161 -0.10 13.26 10.79
C GLY A 161 0.75 12.52 9.76
N GLN A 162 2.07 12.55 9.88
CA GLN A 162 2.98 11.93 8.91
C GLN A 162 2.98 10.40 8.92
N ILE A 163 2.53 9.78 10.02
CA ILE A 163 2.48 8.32 10.15
C ILE A 163 1.62 7.67 9.08
N VAL A 164 0.57 8.36 8.63
CA VAL A 164 -0.28 7.89 7.52
C VAL A 164 0.52 7.69 6.24
N LEU A 165 1.43 8.64 5.92
CA LEU A 165 2.31 8.54 4.77
C LEU A 165 3.28 7.38 4.91
N GLU A 166 3.82 7.17 6.10
CA GLU A 166 4.72 6.06 6.38
C GLU A 166 4.01 4.71 6.21
N PHE A 167 2.80 4.53 6.73
CA PHE A 167 2.02 3.31 6.52
C PHE A 167 1.68 3.07 5.05
N LEU A 168 1.28 4.12 4.33
CA LEU A 168 0.99 4.04 2.89
C LEU A 168 2.23 3.66 2.08
N LEU A 169 3.38 4.27 2.38
CA LEU A 169 4.64 3.99 1.72
C LEU A 169 5.06 2.53 1.92
N HIS A 170 5.05 2.04 3.17
CA HIS A 170 5.33 0.64 3.47
C HIS A 170 4.37 -0.31 2.76
N LYS A 171 3.08 0.04 2.68
CA LYS A 171 2.10 -0.76 1.94
C LYS A 171 2.45 -0.83 0.46
N CYS A 172 2.80 0.29 -0.18
CA CYS A 172 3.17 0.32 -1.59
C CYS A 172 4.43 -0.52 -1.86
N TYR A 173 5.47 -0.38 -1.04
CA TYR A 173 6.67 -1.22 -1.17
C TYR A 173 6.39 -2.70 -0.97
N ARG A 174 5.56 -3.06 0.03
CA ARG A 174 5.15 -4.44 0.26
C ARG A 174 4.39 -5.00 -0.94
N MET A 175 3.49 -4.22 -1.54
CA MET A 175 2.75 -4.64 -2.73
C MET A 175 3.70 -4.88 -3.91
N ILE A 176 4.65 -3.98 -4.15
CA ILE A 176 5.67 -4.18 -5.18
C ILE A 176 6.48 -5.45 -4.91
N PHE A 177 6.90 -5.68 -3.66
CA PHE A 177 7.66 -6.88 -3.30
C PHE A 177 6.86 -8.16 -3.54
N VAL A 178 5.59 -8.20 -3.12
CA VAL A 178 4.71 -9.34 -3.36
C VAL A 178 4.52 -9.56 -4.86
N LEU A 179 4.22 -8.51 -5.62
CA LEU A 179 4.08 -8.58 -7.08
C LEU A 179 5.35 -9.10 -7.75
N LEU A 180 6.54 -8.66 -7.34
CA LEU A 180 7.82 -9.16 -7.85
C LEU A 180 8.05 -10.63 -7.52
N SER A 181 7.70 -11.05 -6.31
CA SER A 181 7.87 -12.44 -5.87
C SER A 181 6.91 -13.40 -6.56
N GLU A 182 5.72 -12.92 -6.93
CA GLU A 182 4.67 -13.70 -7.58
C GLU A 182 4.74 -13.63 -9.11
N SER A 183 5.34 -12.58 -9.68
CA SER A 183 5.60 -12.46 -11.11
C SER A 183 6.72 -13.42 -11.51
N VAL A 184 6.41 -14.70 -11.59
CA VAL A 184 7.15 -15.60 -12.47
C VAL A 184 6.88 -15.09 -13.89
N PRO A 185 7.91 -14.80 -14.70
CA PRO A 185 7.68 -14.36 -16.06
C PRO A 185 6.94 -15.50 -16.77
N VAL A 186 5.66 -15.28 -17.08
CA VAL A 186 5.01 -16.08 -18.11
C VAL A 186 5.89 -15.90 -19.35
N SER A 187 6.45 -17.01 -19.85
CA SER A 187 7.41 -17.02 -20.95
C SER A 187 6.99 -16.01 -22.01
N GLU A 188 7.91 -15.15 -22.44
CA GLU A 188 7.68 -14.13 -23.46
C GLU A 188 7.02 -14.71 -24.73
N ALA A 189 7.23 -16.01 -24.96
CA ALA A 189 6.61 -16.84 -25.98
C ALA A 189 5.06 -16.91 -25.93
N LEU A 190 4.42 -16.63 -24.78
CA LEU A 190 2.96 -16.68 -24.62
C LEU A 190 2.27 -15.32 -24.85
N THR A 191 3.03 -14.22 -24.85
CA THR A 191 2.55 -12.88 -25.26
C THR A 191 1.87 -12.87 -26.64
N PRO A 192 2.45 -13.48 -27.71
CA PRO A 192 1.79 -13.54 -29.01
C PRO A 192 0.46 -14.30 -28.95
N VAL A 193 0.38 -15.38 -28.17
CA VAL A 193 -0.86 -16.17 -28.01
C VAL A 193 -1.97 -15.33 -27.35
N TYR A 194 -1.63 -14.54 -26.33
CA TYR A 194 -2.58 -13.62 -25.70
C TYR A 194 -3.08 -12.53 -26.67
N ASN A 195 -2.19 -11.94 -27.45
CA ASN A 195 -2.55 -10.93 -28.45
C ASN A 195 -3.46 -11.52 -29.55
N GLN A 196 -3.20 -12.77 -29.94
CA GLN A 196 -4.04 -13.51 -30.88
C GLN A 196 -5.45 -13.72 -30.32
N LEU A 197 -5.58 -14.23 -29.09
CA LEU A 197 -6.88 -14.46 -28.44
C LEU A 197 -7.67 -13.17 -28.24
N THR A 198 -6.98 -12.06 -27.94
CA THR A 198 -7.61 -10.74 -27.78
C THR A 198 -8.16 -10.22 -29.11
N SER A 199 -7.40 -10.37 -30.20
CA SER A 199 -7.83 -10.00 -31.55
C SER A 199 -9.03 -10.83 -32.01
N VAL A 200 -9.01 -12.15 -31.75
CA VAL A 200 -10.13 -13.04 -32.04
C VAL A 200 -11.38 -12.65 -31.23
N ARG A 201 -11.22 -12.35 -29.94
CA ARG A 201 -12.32 -11.89 -29.08
C ARG A 201 -12.95 -10.61 -29.62
N GLN A 202 -12.16 -9.63 -30.06
CA GLN A 202 -12.67 -8.39 -30.66
C GLN A 202 -13.44 -8.66 -31.96
N CYS A 203 -12.93 -9.55 -32.82
CA CYS A 203 -13.64 -9.97 -34.03
C CYS A 203 -14.99 -10.64 -33.70
N LEU A 204 -15.02 -11.55 -32.72
CA LEU A 204 -16.24 -12.23 -32.30
C LEU A 204 -17.26 -11.28 -31.65
N LEU A 205 -16.81 -10.29 -30.88
CA LEU A 205 -17.68 -9.26 -30.33
C LEU A 205 -18.26 -8.34 -31.43
N ALA A 206 -17.45 -8.00 -32.42
CA ALA A 206 -17.91 -7.20 -33.56
C ALA A 206 -18.98 -7.96 -34.38
N VAL A 207 -18.77 -9.25 -34.63
CA VAL A 207 -19.77 -10.13 -35.28
C VAL A 207 -21.03 -10.28 -34.41
N LYS A 208 -20.88 -10.43 -33.09
CA LYS A 208 -22.03 -10.50 -32.15
C LYS A 208 -22.85 -9.20 -32.14
N ASN A 209 -22.21 -8.04 -32.27
CA ASN A 209 -22.89 -6.75 -32.27
C ASN A 209 -23.65 -6.49 -33.58
N ILE A 210 -23.32 -7.20 -34.65
CA ILE A 210 -24.07 -7.23 -35.90
C ILE A 210 -25.22 -8.24 -35.74
N ASN A 211 -26.30 -7.84 -35.07
CA ASN A 211 -27.50 -8.65 -34.82
C ASN A 211 -28.36 -8.85 -36.09
N ALA A 212 -27.79 -9.30 -37.22
CA ALA A 212 -28.51 -9.47 -38.49
C ALA A 212 -27.94 -10.62 -39.34
N PRO A 213 -28.73 -11.24 -40.25
CA PRO A 213 -28.26 -12.35 -41.10
C PRO A 213 -27.16 -11.84 -42.04
N CYS A 214 -25.90 -12.06 -41.65
CA CYS A 214 -24.74 -11.52 -42.34
C CYS A 214 -24.57 -12.18 -43.71
N SER A 215 -24.34 -11.36 -44.75
CA SER A 215 -23.93 -11.84 -46.07
C SER A 215 -22.43 -12.24 -46.03
N ILE A 216 -22.01 -13.21 -46.85
CA ILE A 216 -20.65 -13.79 -46.85
C ILE A 216 -19.55 -12.71 -47.05
N GLU A 217 -19.86 -11.61 -47.72
CA GLU A 217 -18.94 -10.50 -47.99
C GLU A 217 -18.65 -9.63 -46.76
N GLU A 218 -19.62 -9.46 -45.86
CA GLU A 218 -19.47 -8.68 -44.61
C GLU A 218 -18.65 -9.42 -43.55
N LEU A 219 -18.58 -10.76 -43.68
CA LEU A 219 -17.80 -11.63 -42.80
C LEU A 219 -16.33 -11.74 -43.25
N TYR A 220 -16.00 -11.34 -44.48
CA TYR A 220 -14.67 -11.49 -45.10
C TYR A 220 -13.52 -10.82 -44.32
N PRO A 221 -13.69 -9.59 -43.77
CA PRO A 221 -12.65 -8.95 -42.96
C PRO A 221 -12.31 -9.75 -41.69
N TYR A 222 -13.32 -10.35 -41.06
CA TYR A 222 -13.16 -11.17 -39.86
C TYR A 222 -12.60 -12.55 -40.18
N ALA A 223 -13.03 -13.15 -41.29
CA ALA A 223 -12.51 -14.43 -41.79
C ALA A 223 -11.03 -14.32 -42.16
N PHE A 224 -10.60 -13.23 -42.80
CA PHE A 224 -9.20 -13.00 -43.14
C PHE A 224 -8.32 -12.82 -41.89
N CYS A 225 -8.83 -12.10 -40.88
CA CYS A 225 -8.17 -12.01 -39.57
C CYS A 225 -8.01 -13.40 -38.94
N LEU A 226 -9.06 -14.24 -38.94
CA LEU A 226 -9.01 -15.62 -38.43
C LEU A 226 -8.06 -16.52 -39.24
N GLN A 227 -7.98 -16.33 -40.56
CA GLN A 227 -7.18 -17.14 -41.47
C GLN A 227 -5.67 -16.88 -41.33
N LYS A 228 -5.27 -15.64 -41.01
CA LYS A 228 -3.88 -15.31 -40.68
C LYS A 228 -3.32 -16.12 -39.50
N TYR A 229 -4.16 -16.65 -38.62
CA TYR A 229 -3.74 -17.41 -37.44
C TYR A 229 -3.63 -18.93 -37.67
N LYS A 230 -3.99 -19.45 -38.86
CA LYS A 230 -3.78 -20.87 -39.23
C LYS A 230 -2.36 -21.18 -39.72
N CYS A 231 -1.56 -20.16 -40.04
CA CYS A 231 -0.23 -20.30 -40.66
C CYS A 231 0.96 -20.08 -39.70
N SER A 232 0.75 -20.12 -38.38
CA SER A 232 1.83 -19.90 -37.39
C SER A 232 2.09 -21.11 -36.47
N CYS A 233 1.78 -22.32 -36.93
CA CYS A 233 2.28 -23.57 -36.35
C CYS A 233 3.45 -24.11 -37.18
#